data_AF-A0A2T1DLE1-F1
#
_entry.id   AF-A0A2T1DLE1-F1
#
_cell.length_a   1.000
_cell.length_b   1.000
_cell.length_c   1.000
_cell.angle_alpha   90.00
_cell.angle_beta   90.00
_cell.angle_gamma   90.00
#
_symmetry.space_group_name_H-M   'P 1'
#
loop_
_entity.id
_entity.type
_entity.pdbx_description
1 polymer ?
#
loop_
_entity_poly.entity_id
_entity_poly.type
_entity_poly.pdbx_seq_one_letter_code
_entity_poly.pdbx_strand_id
1 'polypeptide(L)'
;MFPVLLISAFNLATPQTYLLPRSSRPVWSFSRPFNHLSNMSQHTLSLADSGKTIALKRGDTITIQLAENPTTGYRWSEPSLENDSVSLQRSQFVGPQSNAPGAGGQRLLTLKAEKLGKTTLSLKHWRDWEGDRSVIERFTLTLQVAD
;
A
#
# COMPACT_ATOMS: atom_id res chain seq x y z
N MET A 1 -44.38 74.15 -49.25
CA MET A 1 -43.33 74.85 -49.99
C MET A 1 -42.17 73.87 -50.16
N PHE A 2 -42.06 73.24 -51.34
CA PHE A 2 -40.92 72.41 -51.77
C PHE A 2 -39.90 73.33 -52.48
N PRO A 3 -38.58 73.01 -52.50
CA PRO A 3 -37.97 72.06 -53.46
C PRO A 3 -36.96 71.06 -52.79
N VAL A 4 -36.65 69.82 -53.24
CA VAL A 4 -36.25 69.27 -54.58
C VAL A 4 -34.79 69.69 -54.89
N LEU A 5 -33.71 68.89 -55.10
CA LEU A 5 -33.37 67.61 -55.79
C LEU A 5 -32.00 67.10 -55.22
N LEU A 6 -31.73 65.79 -55.01
CA LEU A 6 -31.24 64.74 -55.94
C LEU A 6 -29.68 64.79 -56.12
N ILE A 7 -28.87 63.72 -55.99
CA ILE A 7 -28.65 62.64 -56.97
C ILE A 7 -27.59 61.62 -56.43
N SER A 8 -27.92 60.31 -56.54
CA SER A 8 -27.10 59.12 -56.93
C SER A 8 -25.84 58.69 -56.14
N ALA A 9 -25.42 57.42 -56.09
CA ALA A 9 -25.87 56.14 -56.67
C ALA A 9 -25.11 54.98 -55.97
N PHE A 10 -25.46 53.75 -56.37
CA PHE A 10 -24.70 52.47 -56.36
C PHE A 10 -25.24 51.31 -55.51
N ASN A 11 -26.30 50.71 -56.08
CA ASN A 11 -26.48 49.30 -56.44
C ASN A 11 -25.61 48.17 -55.85
N LEU A 12 -26.36 47.13 -55.46
CA LEU A 12 -26.26 45.69 -55.78
C LEU A 12 -25.46 44.74 -54.88
N ALA A 13 -26.27 43.82 -54.33
CA ALA A 13 -26.05 42.37 -54.25
C ALA A 13 -25.00 41.83 -53.28
N THR A 14 -25.49 41.35 -52.13
CA THR A 14 -24.85 40.27 -51.39
C THR A 14 -25.57 38.95 -51.67
N PRO A 15 -24.85 37.94 -52.18
CA PRO A 15 -25.15 36.57 -51.82
C PRO A 15 -23.93 35.94 -51.14
N GLN A 16 -24.18 35.08 -50.16
CA GLN A 16 -23.69 33.69 -50.16
C GLN A 16 -23.87 33.10 -48.75
N THR A 17 -24.81 32.17 -48.68
CA THR A 17 -24.96 31.17 -47.63
C THR A 17 -23.72 30.30 -47.58
N TYR A 18 -23.05 30.24 -46.42
CA TYR A 18 -22.00 29.24 -46.16
C TYR A 18 -22.50 28.22 -45.15
N LEU A 19 -22.86 27.04 -45.66
CA LEU A 19 -23.03 25.81 -44.88
C LEU A 19 -21.63 25.28 -44.54
N LEU A 20 -21.35 25.03 -43.26
CA LEU A 20 -20.18 24.26 -42.83
C LEU A 20 -20.61 22.87 -42.33
N PRO A 21 -19.78 21.82 -42.56
CA PRO A 21 -20.19 20.43 -42.46
C PRO A 21 -20.15 19.83 -41.04
N ARG A 22 -20.93 18.74 -40.97
CA ARG A 22 -21.04 17.65 -39.98
C ARG A 22 -19.87 17.46 -38.99
N SER A 23 -20.26 17.28 -37.73
CA SER A 23 -19.47 16.96 -36.55
C SER A 23 -18.27 16.02 -36.74
N SER A 24 -17.08 16.52 -36.41
CA SER A 24 -15.91 15.71 -36.08
C SER A 24 -15.89 15.48 -34.57
N ARG A 25 -16.26 14.28 -34.12
CA ARG A 25 -16.08 13.86 -32.72
C ARG A 25 -14.59 13.58 -32.48
N PRO A 26 -13.92 14.18 -31.49
CA PRO A 26 -12.57 13.77 -31.13
C PRO A 26 -12.65 12.40 -30.45
N VAL A 27 -12.09 11.37 -31.07
CA VAL A 27 -11.80 10.09 -30.40
C VAL A 27 -10.57 10.34 -29.54
N TRP A 28 -10.77 10.60 -28.25
CA TRP A 28 -9.69 10.53 -27.27
C TRP A 28 -9.29 9.06 -27.11
N SER A 29 -8.24 8.64 -27.79
CA SER A 29 -7.56 7.37 -27.50
C SER A 29 -6.81 7.54 -26.18
N PHE A 30 -7.45 7.19 -25.07
CA PHE A 30 -6.74 6.91 -23.83
C PHE A 30 -5.98 5.59 -24.04
N SER A 31 -4.72 5.70 -24.44
CA SER A 31 -3.75 4.62 -24.21
C SER A 31 -3.77 4.33 -22.72
N ARG A 32 -4.34 3.19 -22.33
CA ARG A 32 -4.15 2.64 -20.99
C ARG A 32 -2.71 2.12 -20.96
N PRO A 33 -1.75 2.75 -20.26
CA PRO A 33 -0.54 2.02 -19.95
C PRO A 33 -0.95 0.89 -19.02
N PHE A 34 -0.84 -0.34 -19.52
CA PHE A 34 -0.96 -1.55 -18.73
C PHE A 34 0.32 -1.66 -17.88
N ASN A 35 0.44 -0.83 -16.84
CA ASN A 35 1.49 -1.01 -15.86
C ASN A 35 1.10 -2.20 -14.98
N HIS A 36 1.45 -3.41 -15.44
CA HIS A 36 1.40 -4.63 -14.65
C HIS A 36 2.67 -4.77 -13.81
N LEU A 37 3.02 -3.70 -13.08
CA LEU A 37 3.91 -3.82 -11.94
C LEU A 37 2.99 -4.08 -10.76
N SER A 38 2.79 -5.35 -10.44
CA SER A 38 2.29 -5.78 -9.14
C SER A 38 3.06 -5.00 -8.08
N ASN A 39 2.40 -4.00 -7.50
CA ASN A 39 2.94 -3.16 -6.45
C ASN A 39 3.04 -4.01 -5.19
N MET A 40 4.03 -4.91 -5.13
CA MET A 40 4.36 -5.67 -3.93
C MET A 40 4.65 -4.65 -2.85
N SER A 41 3.71 -4.47 -1.94
CA SER A 41 3.81 -3.46 -0.91
C SER A 41 4.67 -4.03 0.22
N GLN A 42 5.99 -3.78 0.14
CA GLN A 42 6.91 -4.24 1.17
C GLN A 42 6.74 -3.35 2.41
N HIS A 43 5.86 -3.75 3.32
CA HIS A 43 5.60 -3.03 4.56
C HIS A 43 6.53 -3.53 5.67
N THR A 44 7.35 -2.64 6.22
CA THR A 44 8.06 -2.88 7.48
C THR A 44 7.22 -2.37 8.63
N LEU A 45 6.84 -3.27 9.53
CA LEU A 45 6.02 -3.01 10.71
C LEU A 45 6.90 -3.11 11.96
N SER A 46 6.64 -2.24 12.91
CA SER A 46 7.36 -2.16 14.18
C SER A 46 6.41 -2.41 15.35
N LEU A 47 6.93 -2.44 16.57
CA LEU A 47 6.12 -2.53 17.78
C LEU A 47 5.01 -1.46 17.85
N ALA A 48 5.24 -0.26 17.30
CA ALA A 48 4.26 0.83 17.24
C ALA A 48 3.04 0.53 16.34
N ASP A 49 3.11 -0.55 15.56
CA ASP A 49 2.02 -1.04 14.73
C ASP A 49 1.16 -2.09 15.42
N SER A 50 1.50 -2.50 16.64
CA SER A 50 0.73 -3.47 17.41
C SER A 50 -0.72 -3.01 17.59
N GLY A 51 -1.65 -3.94 17.36
CA GLY A 51 -3.10 -3.73 17.41
C GLY A 51 -3.71 -3.18 16.12
N LYS A 52 -2.90 -2.84 15.11
CA LYS A 52 -3.41 -2.30 13.83
C LYS A 52 -3.96 -3.40 12.92
N THR A 53 -4.80 -2.96 11.98
CA THR A 53 -5.23 -3.74 10.83
C THR A 53 -4.40 -3.35 9.61
N ILE A 54 -3.81 -4.34 8.95
CA ILE A 54 -3.00 -4.18 7.74
C ILE A 54 -3.75 -4.81 6.58
N ALA A 55 -4.06 -4.01 5.57
CA ALA A 55 -4.63 -4.49 4.31
C ALA A 55 -3.50 -4.99 3.40
N LEU A 56 -3.66 -6.19 2.87
CA LEU A 56 -2.68 -6.87 2.02
C LEU A 56 -3.37 -7.39 0.76
N LYS A 57 -2.62 -7.47 -0.32
CA LYS A 57 -2.99 -8.24 -1.50
C LYS A 57 -2.37 -9.63 -1.47
N ARG A 58 -2.99 -10.59 -2.14
CA ARG A 58 -2.37 -11.91 -2.33
C ARG A 58 -0.98 -11.75 -2.98
N GLY A 59 0.02 -12.40 -2.41
CA GLY A 59 1.41 -12.30 -2.83
C GLY A 59 2.20 -11.19 -2.15
N ASP A 60 1.55 -10.26 -1.42
CA ASP A 60 2.27 -9.25 -0.65
C ASP A 60 3.12 -9.89 0.45
N THR A 61 4.22 -9.21 0.77
CA THR A 61 5.15 -9.62 1.82
C THR A 61 5.30 -8.47 2.81
N ILE A 62 5.17 -8.79 4.10
CA ILE A 62 5.43 -7.85 5.19
C ILE A 62 6.61 -8.33 6.03
N THR A 63 7.34 -7.38 6.61
CA THR A 63 8.40 -7.66 7.57
C THR A 63 8.05 -7.02 8.90
N ILE A 64 7.91 -7.83 9.94
CA ILE A 64 7.78 -7.35 11.32
C ILE A 64 9.18 -7.25 11.92
N GLN A 65 9.54 -6.07 12.45
CA GLN A 65 10.81 -5.75 13.06
C GLN A 65 10.60 -5.35 14.53
N LEU A 66 11.07 -6.19 15.45
CA LEU A 66 10.89 -6.01 16.89
C LEU A 66 12.22 -6.05 17.62
N ALA A 67 12.42 -5.15 18.57
CA ALA A 67 13.64 -5.12 19.36
C ALA A 67 13.79 -6.43 20.14
N GLU A 68 14.99 -7.00 20.15
CA GLU A 68 15.29 -8.23 20.88
C GLU A 68 16.71 -8.16 21.43
N ASN A 69 16.90 -8.49 22.71
CA ASN A 69 18.24 -8.63 23.28
C ASN A 69 18.50 -10.09 23.68
N PRO A 70 19.23 -10.86 22.84
CA PRO A 70 19.43 -12.27 23.08
C PRO A 70 20.10 -12.60 24.42
N THR A 71 20.96 -11.72 24.92
CA THR A 71 21.73 -11.93 26.15
C THR A 71 20.86 -12.00 27.41
N THR A 72 19.66 -11.42 27.37
CA THR A 72 18.69 -11.42 28.48
C THR A 72 17.86 -12.71 28.56
N GLY A 73 17.94 -13.56 27.55
CA GLY A 73 17.09 -14.74 27.41
C GLY A 73 15.68 -14.47 26.85
N TYR A 74 15.21 -13.22 26.81
CA TYR A 74 13.92 -12.90 26.20
C TYR A 74 14.00 -13.00 24.67
N ARG A 75 13.02 -13.67 24.07
CA ARG A 75 12.89 -13.86 22.62
C ARG A 75 11.45 -13.61 22.19
N TRP A 76 11.27 -13.11 20.97
CA TRP A 76 9.96 -13.13 20.34
C TRP A 76 9.65 -14.55 19.86
N SER A 77 8.42 -15.01 20.14
CA SER A 77 7.93 -16.31 19.68
C SER A 77 7.81 -16.37 18.16
N GLU A 78 7.59 -17.57 17.62
CA GLU A 78 6.98 -17.68 16.30
C GLU A 78 5.56 -17.10 16.31
N PRO A 79 5.06 -16.60 15.15
CA PRO A 79 3.72 -16.05 15.06
C PRO A 79 2.68 -17.15 15.22
N SER A 80 1.77 -16.96 16.17
CA SER A 80 0.50 -17.69 16.18
C SER A 80 -0.45 -17.02 15.19
N LEU A 81 -0.99 -17.80 14.26
CA LEU A 81 -1.92 -17.37 13.22
C LEU A 81 -3.23 -18.12 13.39
N GLU A 82 -4.36 -17.44 13.26
CA GLU A 82 -5.69 -18.06 13.39
C GLU A 82 -6.06 -18.95 12.19
N ASN A 83 -5.46 -18.70 11.04
CA ASN A 83 -5.65 -19.46 9.80
C ASN A 83 -4.45 -19.27 8.85
N ASP A 84 -4.54 -19.90 7.67
CA ASP A 84 -3.47 -19.98 6.67
C ASP A 84 -3.56 -18.92 5.55
N SER A 85 -4.29 -17.82 5.75
CA SER A 85 -4.29 -16.67 4.83
C SER A 85 -2.91 -16.04 4.67
N VAL A 86 -2.06 -16.17 5.69
CA VAL A 86 -0.67 -15.67 5.71
C VAL A 86 0.23 -16.79 6.22
N SER A 87 1.48 -16.84 5.76
CA SER A 87 2.49 -17.81 6.21
C SER A 87 3.80 -17.11 6.60
N LEU A 88 4.48 -17.66 7.62
CA LEU A 88 5.83 -17.23 7.96
C LEU A 88 6.82 -17.77 6.92
N GLN A 89 7.56 -16.86 6.29
CA GLN A 89 8.60 -17.21 5.31
C GLN A 89 9.99 -17.27 5.95
N ARG A 90 10.26 -16.36 6.90
CA ARG A 90 11.57 -16.27 7.54
C ARG A 90 11.45 -15.68 8.94
N SER A 91 12.20 -16.24 9.89
CA SER A 91 12.47 -15.63 11.20
C SER A 91 13.97 -15.55 11.40
N GLN A 92 14.50 -14.35 11.64
CA GLN A 92 15.92 -14.15 11.87
C GLN A 92 16.18 -13.10 12.94
N PHE A 93 17.28 -13.28 13.68
CA PHE A 93 17.81 -12.24 14.55
C PHE A 93 18.92 -11.48 13.80
N VAL A 94 18.88 -10.15 13.86
CA VAL A 94 19.92 -9.26 13.36
C VAL A 94 20.53 -8.55 14.55
N GLY A 95 21.83 -8.75 14.77
CA GLY A 95 22.55 -8.13 15.88
C GLY A 95 22.60 -6.59 15.81
N PRO A 96 23.01 -5.93 16.90
CA PRO A 96 23.27 -4.49 16.89
C PRO A 96 24.30 -4.12 15.81
N GLN A 97 24.15 -2.94 15.23
CA GLN A 97 25.18 -2.38 14.33
C GLN A 97 26.47 -2.03 15.08
N SER A 98 26.38 -1.76 16.39
CA SER A 98 27.52 -1.46 17.24
C SER A 98 28.08 -2.72 17.90
N ASN A 99 29.40 -2.77 18.09
CA ASN A 99 30.07 -3.86 18.82
C ASN A 99 30.02 -3.72 20.36
N ALA A 100 29.12 -2.90 20.89
CA ALA A 100 29.01 -2.68 22.33
C ALA A 100 28.51 -3.97 23.03
N PRO A 101 29.21 -4.46 24.07
CA PRO A 101 28.75 -5.63 24.83
C PRO A 101 27.34 -5.43 25.38
N GLY A 102 26.47 -6.42 25.17
CA GLY A 102 25.09 -6.40 25.65
C GLY A 102 24.12 -5.57 24.80
N ALA A 103 24.56 -4.95 23.71
CA ALA A 103 23.66 -4.24 22.81
C ALA A 103 22.62 -5.19 22.19
N GLY A 104 21.35 -4.80 22.28
CA GLY A 104 20.23 -5.53 21.66
C GLY A 104 20.22 -5.37 20.15
N GLY A 105 19.64 -6.35 19.46
CA GLY A 105 19.39 -6.31 18.03
C GLY A 105 17.90 -6.27 17.72
N GLN A 106 17.53 -6.90 16.60
CA GLN A 106 16.18 -6.93 16.08
C GLN A 106 15.81 -8.36 15.68
N ARG A 107 14.61 -8.79 16.06
CA ARG A 107 13.93 -9.93 15.46
C ARG A 107 13.22 -9.45 14.19
N LEU A 108 13.52 -10.09 13.06
CA LEU A 108 12.82 -9.88 11.79
C LEU A 108 11.99 -11.12 11.45
N LEU A 109 10.68 -10.93 11.27
CA LEU A 109 9.76 -11.95 10.79
C LEU A 109 9.20 -11.51 9.44
N THR A 110 9.49 -12.27 8.38
CA THR A 110 8.95 -12.04 7.04
C THR A 110 7.76 -12.94 6.82
N LEU A 111 6.60 -12.36 6.50
CA LEU A 111 5.36 -13.09 6.23
C LEU A 111 4.86 -12.80 4.82
N LYS A 112 4.22 -13.79 4.21
CA LYS A 112 3.63 -13.69 2.88
C LYS A 112 2.14 -13.96 2.92
N ALA A 113 1.37 -13.11 2.25
CA ALA A 113 -0.06 -13.29 2.05
C ALA A 113 -0.30 -14.36 0.98
N GLU A 114 -0.85 -15.51 1.37
CA GLU A 114 -1.02 -16.68 0.49
C GLU A 114 -2.47 -16.84 0.01
N LYS A 115 -3.43 -16.63 0.90
CA LYS A 115 -4.86 -16.81 0.62
C LYS A 115 -5.65 -15.61 1.09
N LEU A 116 -6.77 -15.36 0.41
CA LEU A 116 -7.75 -14.38 0.85
C LEU A 116 -8.26 -14.70 2.25
N GLY A 117 -8.61 -13.68 3.01
CA GLY A 117 -9.18 -13.83 4.33
C GLY A 117 -8.64 -12.85 5.35
N LYS A 118 -9.13 -12.96 6.58
CA LYS A 118 -8.73 -12.16 7.72
C LYS A 118 -8.09 -13.09 8.75
N THR A 119 -6.91 -12.76 9.25
CA THR A 119 -6.21 -13.54 10.28
C THR A 119 -5.61 -12.63 11.33
N THR A 120 -5.70 -13.02 12.60
CA THR A 120 -4.96 -12.36 13.67
C THR A 120 -3.60 -13.04 13.83
N LEU A 121 -2.54 -12.23 13.79
CA LEU A 121 -1.18 -12.63 14.14
C LEU A 121 -0.90 -12.22 15.57
N SER A 122 -0.33 -13.13 16.37
CA SER A 122 0.10 -12.85 17.74
C SER A 122 1.52 -13.36 18.01
N LEU A 123 2.33 -12.55 18.69
CA LEU A 123 3.67 -12.89 19.16
C LEU A 123 3.79 -12.60 20.66
N LYS A 124 4.63 -13.36 21.36
CA LYS A 124 5.00 -13.15 22.76
C LYS A 124 6.49 -12.83 22.87
N HIS A 125 6.86 -11.80 23.63
CA HIS A 125 8.25 -11.57 24.06
C HIS A 125 8.44 -12.16 25.45
N TRP A 126 9.17 -13.27 25.54
CA TRP A 126 9.16 -14.14 26.71
C TRP A 126 10.42 -15.02 26.79
N ARG A 127 10.58 -15.70 27.92
CA ARG A 127 11.54 -16.78 28.11
C ARG A 127 10.77 -18.10 28.05
N ASP A 128 10.95 -18.85 26.97
CA ASP A 128 10.20 -20.08 26.69
C ASP A 128 10.31 -21.11 27.84
N TRP A 129 11.49 -21.25 28.47
CA TRP A 129 11.69 -22.15 29.61
C TRP A 129 11.03 -21.69 30.92
N GLU A 130 10.64 -20.41 31.04
CA GLU A 130 9.92 -19.89 32.21
C GLU A 130 8.40 -19.93 32.04
N GLY A 131 7.93 -20.17 30.81
CA GLY A 131 6.51 -20.24 30.46
C GLY A 131 5.82 -18.87 30.44
N ASP A 132 4.49 -18.90 30.36
CA ASP A 132 3.65 -17.70 30.12
C ASP A 132 3.78 -16.60 31.20
N ARG A 133 4.23 -16.95 32.42
CA ARG A 133 4.52 -15.97 33.48
C ARG A 133 5.67 -15.01 33.14
N SER A 134 6.49 -15.36 32.15
CA SER A 134 7.63 -14.54 31.69
C SER A 134 7.29 -13.64 30.51
N VAL A 135 6.04 -13.63 30.02
CA VAL A 135 5.65 -12.76 28.92
C VAL A 135 5.70 -11.30 29.39
N ILE A 136 6.64 -10.53 28.84
CA ILE A 136 6.81 -9.11 29.16
C ILE A 136 6.20 -8.19 28.11
N GLU A 137 6.01 -8.69 26.88
CA GLU A 137 5.40 -7.92 25.80
C GLU A 137 4.62 -8.83 24.84
N ARG A 138 3.58 -8.26 24.21
CA ARG A 138 2.81 -8.92 23.15
C ARG A 138 2.74 -8.00 21.93
N PHE A 139 2.85 -8.61 20.76
CA PHE A 139 2.64 -7.94 19.50
C PHE A 139 1.50 -8.63 18.75
N THR A 140 0.53 -7.86 18.29
CA THR A 140 -0.64 -8.38 17.58
C THR A 140 -0.94 -7.58 16.33
N LEU A 141 -1.36 -8.23 15.25
CA LEU A 141 -1.86 -7.56 14.04
C LEU A 141 -3.12 -8.26 13.54
N THR A 142 -4.02 -7.48 12.96
CA THR A 142 -5.07 -8.02 12.10
C THR A 142 -4.61 -7.90 10.65
N LEU A 143 -4.44 -9.02 9.95
CA LEU A 143 -4.04 -9.03 8.54
C LEU A 143 -5.27 -9.35 7.69
N GLN A 144 -5.61 -8.46 6.76
CA GLN A 144 -6.72 -8.62 5.85
C GLN A 144 -6.21 -8.76 4.42
N VAL A 145 -6.27 -9.97 3.88
CA VAL A 145 -5.82 -10.32 2.53
C VAL A 145 -6.99 -10.27 1.55
N ALA A 146 -6.88 -9.40 0.56
CA ALA A 146 -7.79 -9.22 -0.57
C ALA A 146 -7.06 -9.45 -1.91
N ASP A 147 -7.76 -9.39 -3.05
CA ASP A 147 -7.16 -9.41 -4.39
C ASP A 147 -6.72 -7.99 -4.86
#